data_AF-A0A657AND7-F1
#
_entry.id   AF-A0A657AND7-F1
#
_cell.length_a   1.000
_cell.length_b   1.000
_cell.length_c   1.000
_cell.angle_alpha   90.00
_cell.angle_beta   90.00
_cell.angle_gamma   90.00
#
_symmetry.space_group_name_H-M   'P 1'
#
loop_
_entity.id
_entity.type
_entity.pdbx_description
1 polymer ?
#
loop_
_entity_poly.entity_id
_entity_poly.type
_entity_poly.pdbx_seq_one_letter_code
_entity_poly.pdbx_strand_id
1 'polypeptide(L)'
;MLNRFIYAACLPILLSACDGGSKQSSTEPADIRTGSFIDSPVSGLYYETETQSGMTNERGEFSYSDGEQVKFSIGGIYLGTSEAQELITPFDLSGSAPLNSEKSIITSLQSTDISSFDRVINIATLLQALDQDGEPENGIDLGNAHTELELSTINFYVKASQFTEQVDFKGVLSQLNIESHRTFTQAAQHLYENLDISIESNLNSAVLSNEGKLDKTLVQYSYSQERLLTSQETDFNNDGTVDKTIHYSYDSQNRLTQTSDSASNTVETISYDDDGNILSKEIDRPEDELDILQSYTYQDSLLSKLETDLGNDGTIDILAEYQYDTEGNVILYTVSRNSELASSVSYTYSGNRLRSQSEDSDNDGEANSSISYNYDLNGNILSQHNIRSNQENTQTSISRFSYDSNNRPNRYERDDNQDGTPEYIESYQYNNLNKRTEYKKDLDGDRVWDFVAQYDYDINGNRTQMLEDSDGNGIVDKAWFADYQAASFDNAWDRIIEQL
;
A
#
# COMPACT_ATOMS: atom_id res chain seq x y z
N MET A 1 -54.21 10.15 -20.42
CA MET A 1 -54.82 10.98 -21.49
C MET A 1 -54.03 10.79 -22.78
N LEU A 2 -54.63 11.04 -23.95
CA LEU A 2 -54.05 10.74 -25.26
C LEU A 2 -53.28 11.94 -25.86
N ASN A 3 -52.19 11.65 -26.57
CA ASN A 3 -51.63 12.33 -27.76
C ASN A 3 -50.46 11.42 -28.24
N ARG A 4 -50.37 10.78 -29.42
CA ARG A 4 -50.71 11.13 -30.84
C ARG A 4 -50.05 12.45 -31.24
N PHE A 5 -49.21 12.59 -32.28
CA PHE A 5 -48.93 11.88 -33.55
C PHE A 5 -47.47 12.19 -34.00
N ILE A 6 -46.82 11.72 -35.09
CA ILE A 6 -47.12 10.86 -36.27
C ILE A 6 -45.78 10.27 -36.81
N TYR A 7 -45.81 9.20 -37.64
CA TYR A 7 -44.71 8.82 -38.55
C TYR A 7 -45.10 9.16 -40.00
N ALA A 8 -44.17 9.65 -40.83
CA ALA A 8 -44.39 9.83 -42.26
C ALA A 8 -43.11 9.52 -43.07
N ALA A 9 -43.10 8.36 -43.74
CA ALA A 9 -42.12 8.03 -44.76
C ALA A 9 -42.50 8.69 -46.10
N CYS A 10 -41.53 9.04 -46.94
CA CYS A 10 -41.78 9.46 -48.32
C CYS A 10 -40.78 8.82 -49.29
N LEU A 11 -41.30 8.41 -50.45
CA LEU A 11 -40.64 7.60 -51.49
C LEU A 11 -39.99 8.53 -52.55
N PRO A 12 -38.84 8.17 -53.17
CA PRO A 12 -38.19 9.03 -54.15
C PRO A 12 -38.85 8.97 -55.53
N ILE A 13 -38.78 10.09 -56.26
CA ILE A 13 -39.15 10.19 -57.69
C ILE A 13 -37.87 10.16 -58.53
N LEU A 14 -37.83 9.26 -59.51
CA LEU A 14 -36.79 9.22 -60.53
C LEU A 14 -36.99 10.33 -61.56
N LEU A 15 -35.98 11.17 -61.75
CA LEU A 15 -35.81 11.99 -62.95
C LEU A 15 -34.38 11.84 -63.48
N SER A 16 -34.27 11.25 -64.66
CA SER A 16 -33.01 11.14 -65.39
C SER A 16 -32.68 12.46 -66.09
N ALA A 17 -31.58 13.10 -65.71
CA ALA A 17 -30.90 14.11 -66.51
C ALA A 17 -29.48 13.59 -66.81
N CYS A 18 -29.18 13.43 -68.10
CA CYS A 18 -27.85 13.07 -68.56
C CYS A 18 -27.16 14.35 -69.03
N ASP A 19 -26.10 14.77 -68.34
CA ASP A 19 -25.15 15.75 -68.88
C ASP A 19 -23.71 15.30 -68.59
N GLY A 20 -22.82 15.51 -69.56
CA GLY A 20 -21.50 14.91 -69.61
C GLY A 20 -20.41 15.82 -69.05
N GLY A 21 -20.06 15.62 -67.77
CA GLY A 21 -18.89 16.24 -67.14
C GLY A 21 -17.71 15.27 -67.07
N SER A 22 -16.53 15.73 -67.49
CA SER A 22 -15.27 14.98 -67.43
C SER A 22 -14.94 14.47 -66.02
N LYS A 23 -14.59 13.18 -65.89
CA LYS A 23 -13.96 12.63 -64.67
C LYS A 23 -12.58 13.25 -64.45
N GLN A 24 -12.57 14.37 -63.73
CA GLN A 24 -11.37 14.83 -63.03
C GLN A 24 -11.39 14.16 -61.66
N SER A 25 -10.32 13.44 -61.32
CA SER A 25 -10.20 12.78 -60.02
C SER A 25 -9.91 13.81 -58.94
N SER A 26 -10.94 14.48 -58.44
CA SER A 26 -10.87 15.15 -57.15
C SER A 26 -10.87 14.07 -56.07
N THR A 27 -9.69 13.66 -55.64
CA THR A 27 -9.51 13.26 -54.25
C THR A 27 -10.07 14.40 -53.40
N GLU A 28 -11.06 14.12 -52.56
CA GLU A 28 -11.34 15.02 -51.45
C GLU A 28 -10.05 15.15 -50.63
N PRO A 29 -9.69 16.35 -50.14
CA PRO A 29 -8.56 16.47 -49.24
C PRO A 29 -8.81 15.54 -48.05
N ALA A 30 -7.83 14.69 -47.73
CA ALA A 30 -7.83 14.02 -46.43
C ALA A 30 -7.92 15.11 -45.36
N ASP A 31 -8.78 14.91 -44.36
CA ASP A 31 -8.99 15.90 -43.31
C ASP A 31 -7.80 15.83 -42.35
N ILE A 32 -6.76 16.63 -42.67
CA ILE A 32 -5.51 16.64 -41.92
C ILE A 32 -5.77 17.31 -40.57
N ARG A 33 -5.64 16.53 -39.50
CA ARG A 33 -5.72 16.98 -38.12
C ARG A 33 -4.35 17.27 -37.57
N THR A 34 -4.32 18.06 -36.50
CA THR A 34 -3.15 18.33 -35.69
C THR A 34 -3.31 17.63 -34.35
N GLY A 35 -2.28 16.91 -33.91
CA GLY A 35 -2.14 16.41 -32.54
C GLY A 35 -0.83 16.90 -31.94
N SER A 36 -0.64 16.75 -30.64
CA SER A 36 0.62 17.12 -29.96
C SER A 36 1.26 15.94 -29.23
N PHE A 37 2.59 15.83 -29.31
CA PHE A 37 3.36 14.94 -28.45
C PHE A 37 3.82 15.67 -27.18
N ILE A 38 3.42 15.17 -26.01
CA ILE A 38 3.61 15.81 -24.71
C ILE A 38 4.28 14.86 -23.70
N ASP A 39 5.48 15.23 -23.25
CA ASP A 39 5.98 15.02 -21.88
C ASP A 39 5.76 16.35 -21.14
N SER A 40 6.56 17.36 -21.50
CA SER A 40 6.10 18.71 -21.87
C SER A 40 6.08 18.84 -23.41
N PRO A 41 5.69 19.97 -24.03
CA PRO A 41 5.70 20.09 -25.50
C PRO A 41 7.08 19.80 -26.11
N VAL A 42 7.19 18.74 -26.91
CA VAL A 42 8.48 18.27 -27.45
C VAL A 42 8.70 18.74 -28.88
N SER A 43 9.66 19.63 -29.08
CA SER A 43 10.11 20.11 -30.40
C SER A 43 11.18 19.19 -31.00
N GLY A 44 11.15 18.97 -32.32
CA GLY A 44 12.19 18.23 -33.03
C GLY A 44 12.09 16.70 -33.02
N LEU A 45 10.97 16.12 -32.56
CA LEU A 45 10.68 14.69 -32.77
C LEU A 45 10.29 14.44 -34.22
N TYR A 46 10.90 13.44 -34.86
CA TYR A 46 10.41 12.99 -36.16
C TYR A 46 9.19 12.12 -36.00
N TYR A 47 8.14 12.43 -36.76
CA TYR A 47 6.93 11.64 -36.87
C TYR A 47 6.71 11.12 -38.29
N GLU A 48 6.13 9.93 -38.40
CA GLU A 48 5.78 9.26 -39.65
C GLU A 48 4.41 8.58 -39.51
N THR A 49 3.46 8.91 -40.37
CA THR A 49 2.17 8.24 -40.54
C THR A 49 2.05 7.63 -41.94
N GLU A 50 0.90 7.05 -42.26
CA GLU A 50 0.63 6.49 -43.59
C GLU A 50 0.59 7.56 -44.71
N THR A 51 0.29 8.82 -44.37
CA THR A 51 0.22 9.94 -45.34
C THR A 51 1.05 11.16 -44.98
N GLN A 52 1.45 11.35 -43.72
CA GLN A 52 2.17 12.53 -43.23
C GLN A 52 3.55 12.15 -42.67
N SER A 53 4.49 13.09 -42.69
CA SER A 53 5.74 12.97 -41.93
C SER A 53 6.38 14.34 -41.74
N GLY A 54 7.14 14.54 -40.66
CA GLY A 54 7.81 15.80 -40.38
C GLY A 54 8.50 15.82 -39.03
N MET A 55 8.83 17.02 -38.55
CA MET A 55 9.23 17.25 -37.16
C MET A 55 8.07 17.86 -36.39
N THR A 56 7.95 17.53 -35.10
CA THR A 56 7.12 18.31 -34.17
C THR A 56 7.68 19.72 -34.01
N ASN A 57 6.80 20.69 -33.80
CA ASN A 57 7.17 22.09 -33.57
C ASN A 57 7.33 22.42 -32.06
N GLU A 58 7.56 23.70 -31.74
CA GLU A 58 7.67 24.25 -30.37
C GLU A 58 6.47 23.93 -29.44
N ARG A 59 5.36 23.40 -29.96
CA ARG A 59 4.17 22.98 -29.20
C ARG A 59 3.93 21.47 -29.23
N GLY A 60 4.92 20.70 -29.67
CA GLY A 60 4.80 19.27 -29.91
C GLY A 60 3.89 18.91 -31.09
N GLU A 61 3.40 19.87 -31.88
CA GLU A 61 2.34 19.64 -32.87
C GLU A 61 2.86 18.82 -34.08
N PHE A 62 2.12 17.79 -34.46
CA PHE A 62 2.32 16.96 -35.65
C PHE A 62 1.01 16.84 -36.47
N SER A 63 1.12 16.48 -37.75
CA SER A 63 -0.03 16.32 -38.66
C SER A 63 -0.36 14.84 -38.90
N TYR A 64 -1.64 14.49 -38.95
CA TYR A 64 -2.11 13.12 -39.22
C TYR A 64 -3.50 13.10 -39.87
N SER A 65 -3.95 11.93 -40.36
CA SER A 65 -5.34 11.69 -40.76
C SER A 65 -6.02 10.69 -39.79
N ASP A 66 -7.33 10.84 -39.53
CA ASP A 66 -8.06 9.98 -38.59
C ASP A 66 -7.91 8.48 -38.90
N GLY A 67 -7.56 7.70 -37.86
CA GLY A 67 -7.39 6.24 -37.93
C GLY A 67 -6.01 5.77 -38.44
N GLU A 68 -5.09 6.67 -38.76
CA GLU A 68 -3.69 6.32 -39.02
C GLU A 68 -2.96 5.92 -37.73
N GLN A 69 -1.90 5.12 -37.87
CA GLN A 69 -0.87 5.02 -36.83
C GLN A 69 0.23 6.07 -37.05
N VAL A 70 0.79 6.57 -35.96
CA VAL A 70 1.95 7.47 -35.96
C VAL A 70 3.12 6.85 -35.23
N LYS A 71 4.30 6.89 -35.85
CA LYS A 71 5.59 6.44 -35.32
C LYS A 71 6.43 7.66 -34.94
N PHE A 72 7.09 7.62 -33.78
CA PHE A 72 8.00 8.67 -33.32
C PHE A 72 9.44 8.16 -33.17
N SER A 73 10.41 8.98 -33.59
CA SER A 73 11.84 8.67 -33.48
C SER A 73 12.76 9.89 -33.44
N ILE A 74 13.96 9.72 -32.87
CA ILE A 74 15.06 10.70 -32.88
C ILE A 74 16.24 10.07 -33.62
N GLY A 75 16.44 10.46 -34.88
CA GLY A 75 17.37 9.77 -35.77
C GLY A 75 17.03 8.29 -35.91
N GLY A 76 18.00 7.42 -35.60
CA GLY A 76 17.80 5.96 -35.55
C GLY A 76 17.06 5.45 -34.31
N ILE A 77 16.85 6.29 -33.29
CA ILE A 77 16.25 5.89 -32.01
C ILE A 77 14.72 5.89 -32.14
N TYR A 78 14.15 4.69 -32.30
CA TYR A 78 12.70 4.48 -32.31
C TYR A 78 12.12 4.52 -30.88
N LEU A 79 11.20 5.46 -30.63
CA LEU A 79 10.54 5.62 -29.33
C LEU A 79 9.31 4.71 -29.22
N GLY A 80 8.49 4.66 -30.27
CA GLY A 80 7.27 3.87 -30.31
C GLY A 80 6.34 4.23 -31.48
N THR A 81 5.18 3.56 -31.49
CA THR A 81 4.06 3.81 -32.39
C THR A 81 2.77 3.73 -31.58
N SER A 82 1.81 4.59 -31.89
CA SER A 82 0.44 4.57 -31.36
C SER A 82 -0.58 4.84 -32.47
N GLU A 83 -1.87 4.75 -32.16
CA GLU A 83 -2.90 5.39 -32.96
C GLU A 83 -2.69 6.92 -32.94
N ALA A 84 -2.94 7.59 -34.05
CA ALA A 84 -2.77 9.03 -34.18
C ALA A 84 -4.01 9.75 -33.62
N GLN A 85 -3.79 10.63 -32.64
CA GLN A 85 -4.83 11.31 -31.86
C GLN A 85 -4.37 12.72 -31.44
N GLU A 86 -5.28 13.52 -30.86
CA GLU A 86 -5.01 14.93 -30.54
C GLU A 86 -3.92 15.13 -29.47
N LEU A 87 -3.73 14.14 -28.58
CA LEU A 87 -2.70 14.15 -27.53
C LEU A 87 -2.01 12.78 -27.47
N ILE A 88 -0.70 12.75 -27.65
CA ILE A 88 0.13 11.55 -27.50
C ILE A 88 1.21 11.80 -26.45
N THR A 89 1.45 10.82 -25.60
CA THR A 89 2.40 10.88 -24.50
C THR A 89 3.33 9.66 -24.51
N PRO A 90 4.41 9.65 -23.70
CA PRO A 90 5.22 8.45 -23.47
C PRO A 90 4.41 7.22 -22.99
N PHE A 91 3.24 7.42 -22.37
CA PHE A 91 2.29 6.37 -21.97
C PHE A 91 1.64 5.68 -23.19
N ASP A 92 1.16 6.46 -24.16
CA ASP A 92 0.54 5.95 -25.39
C ASP A 92 1.53 5.13 -26.23
N LEU A 93 2.78 5.62 -26.39
CA LEU A 93 3.85 4.88 -27.08
C LEU A 93 4.18 3.54 -26.40
N SER A 94 3.93 3.45 -25.10
CA SER A 94 4.19 2.29 -24.27
C SER A 94 2.98 1.36 -24.11
N GLY A 95 1.81 1.74 -24.63
CA GLY A 95 0.56 0.98 -24.53
C GLY A 95 0.09 0.80 -23.08
N SER A 96 0.36 1.78 -22.20
CA SER A 96 0.16 1.68 -20.76
C SER A 96 -0.54 2.92 -20.24
N ALA A 97 -1.57 2.77 -19.40
CA ALA A 97 -2.10 3.90 -18.65
C ALA A 97 -1.12 4.36 -17.55
N PRO A 98 -1.24 5.61 -17.04
CA PRO A 98 -0.54 6.06 -15.84
C PRO A 98 -0.86 5.21 -14.60
N LEU A 99 0.11 5.11 -13.70
CA LEU A 99 -0.07 4.50 -12.38
C LEU A 99 -0.47 5.59 -11.39
N ASN A 100 -1.74 5.64 -11.01
CA ASN A 100 -2.33 6.74 -10.25
C ASN A 100 -2.24 6.59 -8.71
N SER A 101 -1.34 5.77 -8.18
CA SER A 101 -1.18 5.59 -6.73
C SER A 101 0.29 5.38 -6.33
N GLU A 102 0.68 5.96 -5.19
CA GLU A 102 2.02 5.82 -4.60
C GLU A 102 2.45 4.34 -4.58
N LYS A 103 1.60 3.45 -4.06
CA LYS A 103 1.88 2.02 -3.95
C LYS A 103 2.16 1.36 -5.30
N SER A 104 1.40 1.70 -6.33
CA SER A 104 1.55 1.09 -7.67
C SER A 104 2.84 1.55 -8.34
N ILE A 105 3.16 2.84 -8.25
CA ILE A 105 4.41 3.42 -8.75
C ILE A 105 5.62 2.76 -8.07
N ILE A 106 5.64 2.75 -6.74
CA ILE A 106 6.75 2.18 -5.95
C ILE A 106 6.91 0.69 -6.27
N THR A 107 5.83 -0.08 -6.28
CA THR A 107 5.87 -1.54 -6.57
C THR A 107 6.39 -1.82 -7.98
N SER A 108 6.00 -1.02 -8.98
CA SER A 108 6.48 -1.19 -10.36
C SER A 108 7.97 -0.87 -10.50
N LEU A 109 8.46 0.16 -9.80
CA LEU A 109 9.85 0.60 -9.86
C LEU A 109 10.81 -0.29 -9.06
N GLN A 110 10.40 -0.76 -7.88
CA GLN A 110 11.17 -1.70 -7.04
C GLN A 110 11.18 -3.14 -7.59
N SER A 111 10.20 -3.53 -8.41
CA SER A 111 10.15 -4.88 -8.97
C SER A 111 11.38 -5.20 -9.83
N THR A 112 11.88 -6.44 -9.74
CA THR A 112 12.95 -6.95 -10.62
C THR A 112 12.51 -7.08 -12.07
N ASP A 113 11.21 -7.21 -12.31
CA ASP A 113 10.64 -7.33 -13.66
C ASP A 113 10.61 -5.98 -14.37
N ILE A 114 10.88 -6.00 -15.68
CA ILE A 114 10.81 -4.82 -16.55
C ILE A 114 9.36 -4.62 -16.97
N SER A 115 8.79 -3.48 -16.59
CA SER A 115 7.38 -3.12 -16.83
C SER A 115 7.23 -2.22 -18.06
N SER A 116 5.99 -2.04 -18.53
CA SER A 116 5.66 -0.98 -19.49
C SER A 116 5.95 0.40 -18.90
N PHE A 117 5.78 0.57 -17.58
CA PHE A 117 6.04 1.82 -16.87
C PHE A 117 7.53 2.19 -16.83
N ASP A 118 8.43 1.20 -16.73
CA ASP A 118 9.87 1.43 -16.94
C ASP A 118 10.12 2.02 -18.33
N ARG A 119 9.50 1.47 -19.38
CA ARG A 119 9.63 1.99 -20.76
C ARG A 119 9.11 3.42 -20.91
N VAL A 120 7.99 3.77 -20.28
CA VAL A 120 7.45 5.16 -20.23
C VAL A 120 8.52 6.10 -19.67
N ILE A 121 9.05 5.79 -18.49
CA ILE A 121 10.05 6.62 -17.80
C ILE A 121 11.35 6.67 -18.59
N ASN A 122 11.77 5.58 -19.24
CA ASN A 122 12.96 5.56 -20.09
C ASN A 122 12.82 6.50 -21.31
N ILE A 123 11.64 6.57 -21.91
CA ILE A 123 11.36 7.53 -22.99
C ILE A 123 11.42 8.95 -22.45
N ALA A 124 10.70 9.26 -21.37
CA ALA A 124 10.70 10.58 -20.71
C ALA A 124 12.11 11.03 -20.30
N THR A 125 12.88 10.13 -19.66
CA THR A 125 14.27 10.37 -19.24
C THR A 125 15.17 10.68 -20.43
N LEU A 126 14.97 10.03 -21.58
CA LEU A 126 15.72 10.39 -22.79
C LEU A 126 15.32 11.77 -23.30
N LEU A 127 14.03 12.05 -23.46
CA LEU A 127 13.54 13.33 -23.99
C LEU A 127 14.06 14.51 -23.17
N GLN A 128 13.84 14.46 -21.86
CA GLN A 128 14.27 15.51 -20.91
C GLN A 128 15.79 15.58 -20.74
N ALA A 129 16.56 14.53 -21.09
CA ALA A 129 18.02 14.56 -21.05
C ALA A 129 18.67 15.06 -22.36
N LEU A 130 17.93 15.12 -23.47
CA LEU A 130 18.40 15.66 -24.76
C LEU A 130 18.00 17.12 -24.99
N ASP A 131 17.23 17.68 -24.07
CA ASP A 131 16.81 19.07 -24.05
C ASP A 131 18.01 20.04 -24.06
N GLN A 132 17.94 21.11 -24.86
CA GLN A 132 19.10 21.96 -25.16
C GLN A 132 19.55 22.87 -24.02
N ASP A 133 18.61 23.36 -23.19
CA ASP A 133 18.94 24.13 -21.99
C ASP A 133 18.87 23.28 -20.70
N GLY A 134 18.13 22.17 -20.74
CA GLY A 134 17.99 21.22 -19.63
C GLY A 134 16.92 21.63 -18.62
N GLU A 135 16.01 22.53 -19.01
CA GLU A 135 14.87 23.02 -18.24
C GLU A 135 13.55 22.55 -18.88
N PRO A 136 13.23 21.23 -18.87
CA PRO A 136 12.08 20.66 -19.59
C PRO A 136 10.73 21.24 -19.15
N GLU A 137 10.70 21.90 -17.98
CA GLU A 137 9.58 22.67 -17.44
C GLU A 137 9.17 23.86 -18.34
N ASN A 138 10.04 24.30 -19.26
CA ASN A 138 9.76 25.36 -20.24
C ASN A 138 9.31 24.83 -21.63
N GLY A 139 9.37 23.51 -21.84
CA GLY A 139 9.28 22.80 -23.12
C GLY A 139 10.51 21.89 -23.28
N ILE A 140 10.51 20.98 -24.25
CA ILE A 140 11.70 20.17 -24.57
C ILE A 140 12.12 20.47 -26.01
N ASP A 141 13.29 21.07 -26.21
CA ASP A 141 13.88 21.28 -27.54
C ASP A 141 14.96 20.24 -27.83
N LEU A 142 14.72 19.37 -28.81
CA LEU A 142 15.69 18.37 -29.25
C LEU A 142 16.70 18.93 -30.27
N GLY A 143 16.57 20.18 -30.72
CA GLY A 143 17.54 20.86 -31.58
C GLY A 143 17.87 20.08 -32.87
N ASN A 144 19.14 19.73 -33.06
CA ASN A 144 19.61 18.92 -34.20
C ASN A 144 19.68 17.40 -33.91
N ALA A 145 19.16 16.92 -32.77
CA ALA A 145 19.33 15.53 -32.33
C ALA A 145 18.88 14.50 -33.37
N HIS A 146 17.82 14.77 -34.15
CA HIS A 146 17.38 13.85 -35.20
C HIS A 146 18.48 13.58 -36.25
N THR A 147 19.18 14.63 -36.70
CA THR A 147 20.22 14.52 -37.73
C THR A 147 21.51 13.92 -37.18
N GLU A 148 21.92 14.33 -35.97
CA GLU A 148 23.16 13.82 -35.38
C GLU A 148 23.04 12.34 -34.96
N LEU A 149 21.84 11.88 -34.60
CA LEU A 149 21.59 10.52 -34.08
C LEU A 149 21.06 9.53 -35.13
N GLU A 150 21.18 9.81 -36.43
CA GLU A 150 20.68 8.98 -37.55
C GLU A 150 21.04 7.48 -37.45
N LEU A 151 22.18 7.13 -36.85
CA LEU A 151 22.68 5.76 -36.71
C LEU A 151 22.64 5.24 -35.26
N SER A 152 22.14 6.04 -34.32
CA SER A 152 22.12 5.70 -32.89
C SER A 152 20.88 4.87 -32.53
N THR A 153 21.02 3.99 -31.55
CA THR A 153 19.94 3.13 -31.04
C THR A 153 20.00 3.09 -29.52
N ILE A 154 18.85 3.08 -28.85
CA ILE A 154 18.77 2.92 -27.38
C ILE A 154 17.79 1.79 -27.06
N ASN A 155 18.13 0.95 -26.08
CA ASN A 155 17.20 -0.02 -25.52
C ASN A 155 16.37 0.62 -24.40
N PHE A 156 15.06 0.76 -24.62
CA PHE A 156 14.11 1.22 -23.60
C PHE A 156 13.54 0.06 -22.75
N TYR A 157 13.85 -1.20 -23.06
CA TYR A 157 13.43 -2.38 -22.31
C TYR A 157 14.50 -2.75 -21.26
N VAL A 158 14.68 -1.86 -20.28
CA VAL A 158 15.52 -2.01 -19.08
C VAL A 158 14.81 -1.37 -17.89
N LYS A 159 15.23 -1.66 -16.65
CA LYS A 159 14.70 -0.96 -15.47
C LYS A 159 15.03 0.54 -15.52
N ALA A 160 14.09 1.37 -15.10
CA ALA A 160 14.25 2.84 -15.11
C ALA A 160 15.47 3.32 -14.30
N SER A 161 15.73 2.67 -13.17
CA SER A 161 16.91 2.90 -12.32
C SER A 161 18.26 2.60 -12.98
N GLN A 162 18.28 1.85 -14.08
CA GLN A 162 19.49 1.46 -14.82
C GLN A 162 19.60 2.13 -16.20
N PHE A 163 18.58 2.88 -16.62
CA PHE A 163 18.47 3.36 -18.00
C PHE A 163 19.59 4.35 -18.38
N THR A 164 19.90 5.29 -17.49
CA THR A 164 20.98 6.27 -17.68
C THR A 164 22.38 5.66 -17.55
N GLU A 165 22.49 4.45 -17.01
CA GLU A 165 23.76 3.74 -16.88
C GLU A 165 24.25 3.15 -18.22
N GLN A 166 23.33 2.94 -19.18
CA GLN A 166 23.59 2.31 -20.46
C GLN A 166 24.68 3.03 -21.27
N VAL A 167 25.52 2.24 -21.95
CA VAL A 167 26.58 2.75 -22.83
C VAL A 167 25.99 3.59 -23.96
N ASP A 168 24.89 3.14 -24.56
CA ASP A 168 24.26 3.81 -25.69
C ASP A 168 23.63 5.15 -25.29
N PHE A 169 22.99 5.22 -24.11
CA PHE A 169 22.46 6.48 -23.55
C PHE A 169 23.57 7.52 -23.34
N LYS A 170 24.67 7.13 -22.69
CA LYS A 170 25.84 7.99 -22.47
C LYS A 170 26.52 8.38 -23.79
N GLY A 171 26.54 7.46 -24.77
CA GLY A 171 27.06 7.72 -26.11
C GLY A 171 26.27 8.80 -26.84
N VAL A 172 24.93 8.74 -26.77
CA VAL A 172 24.03 9.74 -27.36
C VAL A 172 24.24 11.13 -26.75
N LEU A 173 24.29 11.26 -25.41
CA LEU A 173 24.60 12.55 -24.77
C LEU A 173 25.97 13.10 -25.17
N SER A 174 27.00 12.23 -25.21
CA SER A 174 28.34 12.63 -25.65
C SER A 174 28.41 13.02 -27.12
N GLN A 175 27.54 12.47 -27.98
CA GLN A 175 27.48 12.77 -29.42
C GLN A 175 26.85 14.15 -29.69
N LEU A 176 25.86 14.55 -28.88
CA LEU A 176 25.27 15.88 -28.91
C LEU A 176 26.05 16.93 -28.10
N ASN A 177 27.07 16.52 -27.34
CA ASN A 177 27.81 17.36 -26.39
C ASN A 177 26.87 17.98 -25.31
N ILE A 178 25.96 17.16 -24.77
CA ILE A 178 25.03 17.53 -23.69
C ILE A 178 25.53 16.93 -22.36
N GLU A 179 25.60 17.75 -21.31
CA GLU A 179 25.93 17.33 -19.93
C GLU A 179 24.68 17.22 -19.05
N SER A 180 23.78 16.28 -19.35
CA SER A 180 22.58 16.05 -18.55
C SER A 180 22.83 15.12 -17.36
N HIS A 181 22.19 15.45 -16.23
CA HIS A 181 22.20 14.67 -14.98
C HIS A 181 20.78 14.25 -14.55
N ARG A 182 19.78 14.36 -15.46
CA ARG A 182 18.37 14.04 -15.17
C ARG A 182 18.22 12.60 -14.70
N THR A 183 17.67 12.40 -13.51
CA THR A 183 17.36 11.06 -12.98
C THR A 183 16.04 10.54 -13.53
N PHE A 184 15.84 9.22 -13.48
CA PHE A 184 14.56 8.62 -13.86
C PHE A 184 13.40 9.08 -12.95
N THR A 185 13.69 9.41 -11.68
CA THR A 185 12.70 9.95 -10.74
C THR A 185 12.31 11.39 -11.06
N GLN A 186 13.27 12.27 -11.39
CA GLN A 186 12.99 13.62 -11.87
C GLN A 186 12.19 13.58 -13.19
N ALA A 187 12.54 12.67 -14.09
CA ALA A 187 11.82 12.51 -15.35
C ALA A 187 10.38 12.03 -15.16
N ALA A 188 10.16 11.07 -14.27
CA ALA A 188 8.84 10.58 -13.91
C ALA A 188 8.01 11.67 -13.20
N GLN A 189 8.60 12.42 -12.27
CA GLN A 189 7.95 13.52 -11.57
C GLN A 189 7.43 14.59 -12.55
N HIS A 190 8.31 15.12 -13.39
CA HIS A 190 7.97 16.11 -14.41
C HIS A 190 6.87 15.64 -15.37
N LEU A 191 6.98 14.39 -15.86
CA LEU A 191 5.96 13.81 -16.74
C LEU A 191 4.58 13.78 -16.08
N TYR A 192 4.51 13.46 -14.79
CA TYR A 192 3.23 13.44 -14.05
C TYR A 192 2.71 14.84 -13.76
N GLU A 193 3.58 15.78 -13.37
CA GLU A 193 3.22 17.17 -13.08
C GLU A 193 2.71 17.90 -14.34
N ASN A 194 3.38 17.77 -15.49
CA ASN A 194 2.95 18.43 -16.72
C ASN A 194 1.68 17.79 -17.34
N LEU A 195 1.44 16.49 -17.11
CA LEU A 195 0.23 15.81 -17.56
C LEU A 195 -0.95 15.91 -16.57
N ASP A 196 -0.81 16.65 -15.46
CA ASP A 196 -1.81 16.79 -14.38
C ASP A 196 -2.29 15.44 -13.81
N ILE A 197 -1.35 14.46 -13.72
CA ILE A 197 -1.66 13.11 -13.26
C ILE A 197 -1.63 13.09 -11.73
N SER A 198 -2.82 13.14 -11.13
CA SER A 198 -3.01 12.96 -9.69
C SER A 198 -2.53 11.59 -9.21
N ILE A 199 -1.81 11.55 -8.09
CA ILE A 199 -1.34 10.34 -7.43
C ILE A 199 -2.07 10.18 -6.09
N GLU A 200 -2.85 9.11 -5.97
CA GLU A 200 -3.52 8.71 -4.73
C GLU A 200 -2.50 8.28 -3.68
N SER A 201 -2.64 8.80 -2.45
CA SER A 201 -1.76 8.41 -1.35
C SER A 201 -2.12 7.04 -0.78
N ASN A 202 -1.13 6.39 -0.16
CA ASN A 202 -1.32 5.14 0.58
C ASN A 202 -2.07 5.35 1.92
N LEU A 203 -2.26 6.61 2.34
CA LEU A 203 -3.08 7.00 3.49
C LEU A 203 -4.52 7.26 3.06
N ASN A 204 -5.48 6.98 3.94
CA ASN A 204 -6.90 7.16 3.67
C ASN A 204 -7.41 8.45 4.32
N SER A 205 -8.11 9.31 3.58
CA SER A 205 -8.84 10.46 4.14
C SER A 205 -10.19 10.06 4.73
N ALA A 206 -10.82 9.01 4.22
CA ALA A 206 -12.07 8.48 4.76
C ALA A 206 -12.23 6.97 4.50
N VAL A 207 -13.01 6.32 5.36
CA VAL A 207 -13.43 4.93 5.24
C VAL A 207 -14.92 4.86 5.55
N LEU A 208 -15.71 4.41 4.57
CA LEU A 208 -17.14 4.19 4.73
C LEU A 208 -17.40 2.69 4.77
N SER A 209 -17.80 2.17 5.93
CA SER A 209 -17.99 0.73 6.16
C SER A 209 -19.42 0.36 6.51
N ASN A 210 -19.78 -0.90 6.27
CA ASN A 210 -21.11 -1.46 6.58
C ASN A 210 -20.99 -2.92 7.03
N GLU A 211 -21.68 -3.28 8.12
CA GLU A 211 -21.88 -4.66 8.55
C GLU A 211 -23.34 -5.10 8.26
N GLY A 212 -23.52 -5.79 7.13
CA GLY A 212 -24.79 -6.37 6.70
C GLY A 212 -25.89 -5.35 6.39
N LYS A 213 -26.84 -5.21 7.32
CA LYS A 213 -28.06 -4.38 7.19
C LYS A 213 -28.09 -3.17 8.13
N LEU A 214 -27.00 -2.94 8.86
CA LEU A 214 -26.90 -1.80 9.76
C LEU A 214 -26.73 -0.50 8.96
N ASP A 215 -26.88 0.62 9.66
CA ASP A 215 -26.46 1.90 9.13
C ASP A 215 -24.93 1.91 8.93
N LYS A 216 -24.45 2.72 7.98
CA LYS A 216 -23.02 2.75 7.66
C LYS A 216 -22.26 3.48 8.76
N THR A 217 -21.01 3.08 9.02
CA THR A 217 -20.08 3.86 9.84
C THR A 217 -19.08 4.56 8.95
N LEU A 218 -18.98 5.88 9.08
CA LEU A 218 -17.99 6.72 8.42
C LEU A 218 -16.88 7.08 9.40
N VAL A 219 -15.63 6.81 9.01
CA VAL A 219 -14.43 7.28 9.72
C VAL A 219 -13.68 8.23 8.79
N GLN A 220 -13.32 9.41 9.28
CA GLN A 220 -12.54 10.41 8.53
C GLN A 220 -11.22 10.68 9.25
N TYR A 221 -10.17 10.97 8.48
CA TYR A 221 -8.81 11.16 8.96
C TYR A 221 -8.23 12.47 8.43
N SER A 222 -7.62 13.26 9.31
CA SER A 222 -6.87 14.47 8.96
C SER A 222 -5.39 14.25 9.22
N TYR A 223 -4.52 14.84 8.40
CA TYR A 223 -3.07 14.69 8.50
C TYR A 223 -2.34 16.03 8.48
N SER A 224 -1.12 16.08 9.03
CA SER A 224 -0.15 17.15 8.81
C SER A 224 0.52 17.02 7.43
N GLN A 225 1.29 18.03 7.02
CA GLN A 225 2.06 17.99 5.75
C GLN A 225 3.17 16.92 5.76
N GLU A 226 3.66 16.59 6.95
CA GLU A 226 4.59 15.50 7.23
C GLU A 226 3.91 14.12 7.22
N ARG A 227 2.60 14.06 6.91
CA ARG A 227 1.72 12.88 6.92
C ARG A 227 1.50 12.25 8.31
N LEU A 228 1.60 13.02 9.39
CA LEU A 228 1.21 12.56 10.74
C LEU A 228 -0.30 12.68 10.92
N LEU A 229 -0.96 11.68 11.50
CA LEU A 229 -2.42 11.71 11.75
C LEU A 229 -2.73 12.75 12.84
N THR A 230 -3.54 13.78 12.56
CA THR A 230 -3.85 14.85 13.52
C THR A 230 -5.24 14.74 14.13
N SER A 231 -6.21 14.17 13.40
CA SER A 231 -7.50 13.78 13.95
C SER A 231 -8.09 12.55 13.25
N GLN A 232 -8.90 11.80 14.00
CA GLN A 232 -9.83 10.80 13.49
C GLN A 232 -11.23 11.17 13.96
N GLU A 233 -12.17 11.34 13.04
CA GLU A 233 -13.59 11.57 13.33
C GLU A 233 -14.39 10.31 12.97
N THR A 234 -15.44 10.00 13.71
CA THR A 234 -16.28 8.82 13.51
C THR A 234 -17.75 9.18 13.73
N ASP A 235 -18.54 8.88 12.71
CA ASP A 235 -20.00 8.95 12.68
C ASP A 235 -20.50 7.50 12.53
N PHE A 236 -21.07 6.94 13.59
CA PHE A 236 -21.37 5.51 13.68
C PHE A 236 -22.58 5.10 12.85
N ASN A 237 -23.53 6.02 12.62
CA ASN A 237 -24.77 5.78 11.88
C ASN A 237 -24.81 6.49 10.51
N ASN A 238 -23.77 7.27 10.17
CA ASN A 238 -23.67 8.09 8.97
C ASN A 238 -24.87 9.05 8.83
N ASP A 239 -25.31 9.67 9.94
CA ASP A 239 -26.37 10.69 9.93
C ASP A 239 -25.86 12.12 9.63
N GLY A 240 -24.54 12.30 9.59
CA GLY A 240 -23.86 13.58 9.38
C GLY A 240 -23.42 14.27 10.68
N THR A 241 -23.62 13.63 11.83
CA THR A 241 -23.15 14.08 13.14
C THR A 241 -21.96 13.24 13.57
N VAL A 242 -20.82 13.88 13.87
CA VAL A 242 -19.66 13.17 14.43
C VAL A 242 -19.97 12.78 15.88
N ASP A 243 -20.05 11.48 16.15
CA ASP A 243 -20.23 10.91 17.50
C ASP A 243 -18.94 10.95 18.33
N LYS A 244 -17.80 10.80 17.65
CA LYS A 244 -16.49 10.64 18.28
C LYS A 244 -15.39 11.32 17.47
N THR A 245 -14.55 12.09 18.15
CA THR A 245 -13.31 12.65 17.63
C THR A 245 -12.15 12.19 18.51
N ILE A 246 -11.08 11.69 17.88
CA ILE A 246 -9.77 11.51 18.52
C ILE A 246 -8.82 12.56 17.93
N HIS A 247 -8.13 13.32 18.77
CA HIS A 247 -7.02 14.19 18.36
C HIS A 247 -5.68 13.60 18.76
N TYR A 248 -4.64 13.94 18.00
CA TYR A 248 -3.27 13.47 18.20
C TYR A 248 -2.30 14.65 18.16
N SER A 249 -1.37 14.70 19.12
CA SER A 249 -0.30 15.71 19.17
C SER A 249 1.08 15.05 19.16
N TYR A 250 2.06 15.74 18.59
CA TYR A 250 3.42 15.24 18.42
C TYR A 250 4.48 16.24 18.91
N ASP A 251 5.66 15.75 19.27
CA ASP A 251 6.84 16.59 19.50
C ASP A 251 7.59 16.94 18.20
N SER A 252 8.67 17.72 18.33
CA SER A 252 9.55 18.11 17.23
C SER A 252 10.33 16.96 16.58
N GLN A 253 10.24 15.76 17.14
CA GLN A 253 10.83 14.51 16.64
C GLN A 253 9.74 13.60 16.04
N ASN A 254 8.52 14.11 15.86
CA ASN A 254 7.34 13.40 15.36
C ASN A 254 6.91 12.20 16.25
N ARG A 255 7.29 12.21 17.54
CA ARG A 255 6.82 11.20 18.53
C ARG A 255 5.47 11.65 19.10
N LEU A 256 4.55 10.71 19.29
CA LEU A 256 3.20 10.98 19.80
C LEU A 256 3.25 11.39 21.27
N THR A 257 2.91 12.64 21.58
CA THR A 257 2.94 13.16 22.97
C THR A 257 1.58 13.21 23.63
N GLN A 258 0.49 13.24 22.88
CA GLN A 258 -0.86 13.23 23.45
C GLN A 258 -1.89 12.63 22.50
N THR A 259 -2.87 11.91 23.04
CA THR A 259 -4.17 11.68 22.40
C THR A 259 -5.31 12.17 23.27
N SER A 260 -6.41 12.62 22.66
CA SER A 260 -7.65 12.93 23.40
C SER A 260 -8.86 12.37 22.67
N ASP A 261 -9.78 11.74 23.40
CA ASP A 261 -10.94 11.01 22.88
C ASP A 261 -12.24 11.64 23.40
N SER A 262 -13.04 12.21 22.51
CA SER A 262 -14.26 12.94 22.88
C SER A 262 -15.40 12.03 23.36
N ALA A 263 -15.36 10.74 23.07
CA ALA A 263 -16.43 9.81 23.44
C ALA A 263 -16.28 9.31 24.89
N SER A 264 -15.04 9.04 25.31
CA SER A 264 -14.70 8.72 26.71
C SER A 264 -14.35 9.95 27.55
N ASN A 265 -14.12 11.12 26.93
CA ASN A 265 -13.56 12.32 27.57
C ASN A 265 -12.24 12.04 28.30
N THR A 266 -11.37 11.24 27.67
CA THR A 266 -10.06 10.85 28.22
C THR A 266 -8.92 11.52 27.45
N VAL A 267 -7.82 11.85 28.13
CA VAL A 267 -6.60 12.37 27.53
C VAL A 267 -5.42 11.49 27.95
N GLU A 268 -4.75 10.86 26.99
CA GLU A 268 -3.49 10.15 27.24
C GLU A 268 -2.32 11.07 26.91
N THR A 269 -1.47 11.40 27.88
CA THR A 269 -0.22 12.15 27.69
C THR A 269 0.98 11.22 27.85
N ILE A 270 1.92 11.28 26.90
CA ILE A 270 3.09 10.38 26.83
C ILE A 270 4.37 11.21 26.96
N SER A 271 5.27 10.80 27.86
CA SER A 271 6.60 11.38 28.00
C SER A 271 7.70 10.41 27.56
N TYR A 272 8.83 10.96 27.12
CA TYR A 272 9.96 10.20 26.58
C TYR A 272 11.29 10.67 27.17
N ASP A 273 12.29 9.80 27.18
CA ASP A 273 13.68 10.17 27.40
C ASP A 273 14.36 10.69 26.11
N ASP A 274 15.66 11.01 26.24
CA ASP A 274 16.51 11.49 25.14
C ASP A 274 16.80 10.40 24.09
N ASP A 275 16.73 9.12 24.46
CA ASP A 275 16.95 7.97 23.57
C ASP A 275 15.66 7.54 22.83
N GLY A 276 14.49 8.04 23.26
CA GLY A 276 13.18 7.74 22.67
C GLY A 276 12.38 6.66 23.37
N ASN A 277 12.81 6.17 24.53
CA ASN A 277 12.01 5.27 25.35
C ASN A 277 10.89 6.05 26.05
N ILE A 278 9.71 5.43 26.21
CA ILE A 278 8.59 6.01 26.95
C ILE A 278 8.98 6.04 28.43
N LEU A 279 8.91 7.20 29.08
CA LEU A 279 9.12 7.33 30.53
C LEU A 279 7.81 7.22 31.31
N SER A 280 6.74 7.82 30.81
CA SER A 280 5.41 7.72 31.41
C SER A 280 4.27 7.76 30.40
N LYS A 281 3.13 7.21 30.80
CA LYS A 281 1.82 7.44 30.20
C LYS A 281 0.85 7.83 31.30
N GLU A 282 0.28 9.02 31.20
CA GLU A 282 -0.76 9.53 32.10
C GLU A 282 -2.08 9.54 31.34
N ILE A 283 -3.11 8.88 31.86
CA ILE A 283 -4.45 8.84 31.27
C ILE A 283 -5.38 9.59 32.21
N ASP A 284 -5.63 10.86 31.88
CA ASP A 284 -6.65 11.69 32.52
C ASP A 284 -8.04 11.19 32.10
N ARG A 285 -8.95 11.09 33.06
CA ARG A 285 -10.32 10.59 32.88
C ARG A 285 -11.38 11.58 33.40
N PRO A 286 -12.68 11.34 33.15
CA PRO A 286 -13.76 12.10 33.78
C PRO A 286 -13.68 12.06 35.32
N GLU A 287 -14.22 13.09 35.98
CA GLU A 287 -14.16 13.26 37.46
C GLU A 287 -14.76 12.09 38.28
N ASP A 288 -15.53 11.19 37.66
CA ASP A 288 -16.11 10.00 38.27
C ASP A 288 -15.35 8.68 38.01
N GLU A 289 -14.26 8.73 37.25
CA GLU A 289 -13.30 7.63 37.07
C GLU A 289 -11.95 7.92 37.75
N LEU A 290 -11.10 6.90 37.86
CA LEU A 290 -9.74 7.02 38.37
C LEU A 290 -8.76 7.22 37.20
N ASP A 291 -7.96 8.28 37.28
CA ASP A 291 -6.82 8.52 36.40
C ASP A 291 -5.82 7.35 36.49
N ILE A 292 -4.97 7.17 35.48
CA ILE A 292 -3.94 6.13 35.51
C ILE A 292 -2.59 6.73 35.13
N LEU A 293 -1.60 6.59 36.01
CA LEU A 293 -0.21 6.87 35.69
C LEU A 293 0.58 5.56 35.56
N GLN A 294 1.18 5.35 34.39
CA GLN A 294 2.16 4.30 34.14
C GLN A 294 3.55 4.91 34.08
N SER A 295 4.50 4.36 34.83
CA SER A 295 5.91 4.77 34.85
C SER A 295 6.82 3.63 34.43
N TYR A 296 7.78 3.92 33.55
CA TYR A 296 8.65 2.94 32.91
C TYR A 296 10.10 3.20 33.32
N THR A 297 10.76 2.20 33.90
CA THR A 297 12.18 2.28 34.30
C THR A 297 13.02 1.34 33.46
N TYR A 298 14.12 1.85 32.92
CA TYR A 298 15.06 1.09 32.11
C TYR A 298 16.40 0.90 32.85
N GLN A 299 17.02 -0.25 32.66
CA GLN A 299 18.39 -0.54 33.06
C GLN A 299 19.13 -1.12 31.85
N ASP A 300 20.31 -0.59 31.54
CA ASP A 300 21.12 -1.03 30.39
C ASP A 300 20.32 -1.06 29.06
N SER A 301 19.45 -0.05 28.88
CA SER A 301 18.47 0.10 27.77
C SER A 301 17.39 -0.99 27.66
N LEU A 302 17.20 -1.82 28.69
CA LEU A 302 16.13 -2.81 28.81
C LEU A 302 15.11 -2.39 29.88
N LEU A 303 13.82 -2.59 29.63
CA LEU A 303 12.74 -2.24 30.58
C LEU A 303 12.84 -3.12 31.84
N SER A 304 13.29 -2.57 32.96
CA SER A 304 13.42 -3.33 34.21
C SER A 304 12.14 -3.31 35.04
N LYS A 305 11.37 -2.21 35.00
CA LYS A 305 10.11 -2.05 35.73
C LYS A 305 9.04 -1.29 34.95
N LEU A 306 7.80 -1.71 35.14
CA LEU A 306 6.59 -0.95 34.82
C LEU A 306 5.74 -0.83 36.09
N GLU A 307 5.57 0.39 36.56
CA GLU A 307 4.75 0.74 37.72
C GLU A 307 3.42 1.36 37.23
N THR A 308 2.30 0.96 37.82
CA THR A 308 0.97 1.54 37.53
C THR A 308 0.31 1.98 38.84
N ASP A 309 -0.04 3.26 38.88
CA ASP A 309 -0.79 3.95 39.93
C ASP A 309 -2.24 4.15 39.44
N LEU A 310 -3.21 3.57 40.15
CA LEU A 310 -4.64 3.61 39.81
C LEU A 310 -5.34 4.65 40.70
N GLY A 311 -5.58 5.82 40.12
CA GLY A 311 -6.04 7.02 40.82
C GLY A 311 -5.03 8.17 40.78
N ASN A 312 -3.80 7.92 40.30
CA ASN A 312 -2.70 8.89 40.23
C ASN A 312 -2.44 9.53 41.61
N ASP A 313 -2.52 8.72 42.68
CA ASP A 313 -2.52 9.18 44.08
C ASP A 313 -1.13 9.15 44.75
N GLY A 314 -0.13 8.60 44.05
CA GLY A 314 1.23 8.37 44.50
C GLY A 314 1.48 6.93 45.00
N THR A 315 0.48 6.06 44.98
CA THR A 315 0.57 4.66 45.40
C THR A 315 0.65 3.73 44.19
N ILE A 316 1.62 2.83 44.17
CA ILE A 316 1.74 1.84 43.08
C ILE A 316 0.86 0.61 43.41
N ASP A 317 -0.27 0.49 42.72
CA ASP A 317 -1.17 -0.66 42.79
C ASP A 317 -0.61 -1.89 42.08
N ILE A 318 0.07 -1.70 40.94
CA ILE A 318 0.61 -2.80 40.12
C ILE A 318 2.07 -2.51 39.78
N LEU A 319 2.95 -3.44 40.13
CA LEU A 319 4.36 -3.43 39.76
C LEU A 319 4.67 -4.67 38.92
N ALA A 320 5.09 -4.45 37.68
CA ALA A 320 5.67 -5.46 36.81
C ALA A 320 7.19 -5.31 36.78
N GLU A 321 7.93 -6.40 37.04
CA GLU A 321 9.39 -6.43 36.98
C GLU A 321 9.88 -7.48 35.98
N TYR A 322 11.01 -7.18 35.33
CA TYR A 322 11.62 -8.00 34.29
C TYR A 322 13.09 -8.30 34.63
N GLN A 323 13.50 -9.55 34.42
CA GLN A 323 14.90 -9.97 34.53
C GLN A 323 15.36 -10.58 33.22
N TYR A 324 16.62 -10.32 32.86
CA TYR A 324 17.19 -10.66 31.56
C TYR A 324 18.42 -11.56 31.71
N ASP A 325 18.68 -12.38 30.69
CA ASP A 325 19.98 -13.04 30.53
C ASP A 325 21.03 -12.08 29.94
N THR A 326 22.26 -12.59 29.73
CA THR A 326 23.38 -11.83 29.16
C THR A 326 23.21 -11.45 27.68
N GLU A 327 22.21 -12.02 27.01
CA GLU A 327 21.87 -11.84 25.61
C GLU A 327 20.65 -10.91 25.43
N GLY A 328 20.03 -10.46 26.52
CA GLY A 328 18.88 -9.55 26.53
C GLY A 328 17.52 -10.25 26.41
N ASN A 329 17.45 -11.57 26.59
CA ASN A 329 16.17 -12.29 26.62
C ASN A 329 15.56 -12.22 28.03
N VAL A 330 14.25 -11.97 28.14
CA VAL A 330 13.53 -11.97 29.42
C VAL A 330 13.49 -13.40 29.97
N ILE A 331 14.13 -13.67 31.10
CA ILE A 331 14.13 -14.99 31.77
C ILE A 331 13.10 -15.10 32.89
N LEU A 332 12.70 -13.99 33.48
CA LEU A 332 11.66 -13.91 34.51
C LEU A 332 10.86 -12.61 34.35
N TYR A 333 9.54 -12.73 34.46
CA TYR A 333 8.58 -11.65 34.57
C TYR A 333 7.76 -11.86 35.83
N THR A 334 7.55 -10.84 36.64
CA THR A 334 6.76 -10.92 37.89
C THR A 334 5.78 -9.77 37.99
N VAL A 335 4.56 -10.04 38.45
CA VAL A 335 3.54 -9.03 38.72
C VAL A 335 3.21 -9.04 40.21
N SER A 336 3.45 -7.91 40.88
CA SER A 336 2.95 -7.63 42.22
C SER A 336 1.71 -6.74 42.15
N ARG A 337 0.75 -6.99 43.04
CA ARG A 337 -0.44 -6.16 43.24
C ARG A 337 -0.51 -5.73 44.70
N ASN A 338 -0.71 -4.44 44.97
CA ASN A 338 -0.72 -3.88 46.32
C ASN A 338 0.53 -4.27 47.15
N SER A 339 1.70 -4.28 46.51
CA SER A 339 2.98 -4.77 47.06
C SER A 339 3.08 -6.27 47.39
N GLU A 340 2.10 -7.10 47.03
CA GLU A 340 2.18 -8.57 47.18
C GLU A 340 2.41 -9.23 45.81
N LEU A 341 3.37 -10.16 45.71
CA LEU A 341 3.64 -10.90 44.46
C LEU A 341 2.43 -11.78 44.12
N ALA A 342 1.80 -11.50 42.98
CA ALA A 342 0.56 -12.14 42.55
C ALA A 342 0.79 -13.22 41.49
N SER A 343 1.77 -13.04 40.60
CA SER A 343 2.14 -14.05 39.61
C SER A 343 3.58 -13.92 39.12
N SER A 344 4.11 -15.00 38.53
CA SER A 344 5.39 -15.04 37.85
C SER A 344 5.35 -15.87 36.57
N VAL A 345 6.15 -15.48 35.57
CA VAL A 345 6.38 -16.25 34.34
C VAL A 345 7.88 -16.37 34.11
N SER A 346 8.36 -17.60 34.01
CA SER A 346 9.75 -17.93 33.72
C SER A 346 9.91 -18.44 32.29
N TYR A 347 11.06 -18.15 31.68
CA TYR A 347 11.35 -18.50 30.29
C TYR A 347 12.72 -19.18 30.18
N THR A 348 12.84 -20.16 29.28
CA THR A 348 14.11 -20.82 28.98
C THR A 348 14.45 -20.70 27.50
N TYR A 349 15.73 -20.51 27.19
CA TYR A 349 16.19 -20.27 25.82
C TYR A 349 17.37 -21.17 25.43
N SER A 350 17.67 -21.20 24.13
CA SER A 350 18.86 -21.83 23.57
C SER A 350 19.44 -20.88 22.50
N GLY A 351 20.44 -20.09 22.87
CA GLY A 351 20.68 -18.79 22.22
C GLY A 351 19.44 -17.91 22.39
N ASN A 352 19.11 -17.05 21.42
CA ASN A 352 17.91 -16.19 21.49
C ASN A 352 16.62 -16.90 21.04
N ARG A 353 16.55 -18.24 21.15
CA ARG A 353 15.40 -19.06 20.76
C ARG A 353 14.71 -19.60 22.01
N LEU A 354 13.49 -19.11 22.29
CA LEU A 354 12.63 -19.61 23.36
C LEU A 354 12.46 -21.14 23.22
N ARG A 355 12.48 -21.86 24.35
CA ARG A 355 12.33 -23.32 24.43
C ARG A 355 11.21 -23.74 25.34
N SER A 356 11.01 -23.03 26.45
CA SER A 356 9.81 -23.16 27.26
C SER A 356 9.44 -21.86 27.94
N GLN A 357 8.16 -21.72 28.27
CA GLN A 357 7.66 -20.77 29.25
C GLN A 357 6.88 -21.53 30.33
N SER A 358 6.87 -21.01 31.55
CA SER A 358 6.15 -21.58 32.69
C SER A 358 5.59 -20.45 33.55
N GLU A 359 4.28 -20.48 33.80
CA GLU A 359 3.51 -19.47 34.52
C GLU A 359 2.97 -20.06 35.83
N ASP A 360 3.21 -19.32 36.90
CA ASP A 360 2.61 -19.48 38.22
C ASP A 360 1.75 -18.22 38.46
N SER A 361 0.44 -18.38 38.33
CA SER A 361 -0.57 -17.31 38.26
C SER A 361 -1.23 -17.00 39.60
N ASP A 362 -1.06 -17.87 40.61
CA ASP A 362 -1.44 -17.66 42.00
C ASP A 362 -0.25 -17.56 42.98
N ASN A 363 0.98 -17.66 42.46
CA ASN A 363 2.24 -17.55 43.19
C ASN A 363 2.36 -18.56 44.36
N ASP A 364 1.87 -19.79 44.12
CA ASP A 364 1.91 -20.88 45.11
C ASP A 364 3.21 -21.72 45.05
N GLY A 365 4.03 -21.51 44.00
CA GLY A 365 5.29 -22.18 43.74
C GLY A 365 5.20 -23.34 42.73
N GLU A 366 4.00 -23.72 42.29
CA GLU A 366 3.75 -24.74 41.26
C GLU A 366 3.13 -24.10 40.00
N ALA A 367 3.67 -24.42 38.82
CA ALA A 367 3.22 -23.78 37.60
C ALA A 367 1.80 -24.22 37.18
N ASN A 368 0.86 -23.29 37.11
CA ASN A 368 -0.48 -23.55 36.57
C ASN A 368 -0.48 -23.67 35.03
N SER A 369 0.52 -23.11 34.33
CA SER A 369 0.67 -23.34 32.89
C SER A 369 2.13 -23.50 32.48
N SER A 370 2.41 -24.36 31.50
CA SER A 370 3.72 -24.41 30.83
C SER A 370 3.58 -24.81 29.37
N ILE A 371 4.46 -24.28 28.53
CA ILE A 371 4.51 -24.58 27.09
C ILE A 371 5.98 -24.82 26.72
N SER A 372 6.24 -25.85 25.90
CA SER A 372 7.56 -26.12 25.33
C SER A 372 7.50 -26.20 23.81
N TYR A 373 8.53 -25.69 23.13
CA TYR A 373 8.50 -25.39 21.69
C TYR A 373 9.61 -26.14 20.90
N ASN A 374 9.20 -26.79 19.81
CA ASN A 374 10.10 -27.35 18.80
C ASN A 374 10.05 -26.50 17.53
N TYR A 375 11.21 -26.35 16.87
CA TYR A 375 11.35 -25.51 15.68
C TYR A 375 11.99 -26.27 14.51
N ASP A 376 11.72 -25.81 13.30
CA ASP A 376 12.45 -26.23 12.10
C ASP A 376 13.76 -25.43 11.92
N LEU A 377 14.43 -25.65 10.78
CA LEU A 377 15.68 -24.98 10.41
C LEU A 377 15.49 -23.52 9.98
N ASN A 378 14.29 -23.14 9.52
CA ASN A 378 13.95 -21.76 9.18
C ASN A 378 13.58 -20.95 10.44
N GLY A 379 13.36 -21.63 11.56
CA GLY A 379 12.98 -21.02 12.82
C GLY A 379 11.47 -20.92 13.05
N ASN A 380 10.67 -21.67 12.31
CA ASN A 380 9.23 -21.78 12.53
C ASN A 380 8.93 -22.75 13.67
N ILE A 381 7.82 -22.55 14.40
CA ILE A 381 7.36 -23.53 15.41
C ILE A 381 6.79 -24.73 14.67
N LEU A 382 7.37 -25.92 14.83
CA LEU A 382 6.79 -27.16 14.28
C LEU A 382 5.72 -27.74 15.21
N SER A 383 5.99 -27.69 16.52
CA SER A 383 5.07 -28.17 17.53
C SER A 383 5.28 -27.47 18.86
N GLN A 384 4.21 -27.45 19.65
CA GLN A 384 4.23 -27.07 21.05
C GLN A 384 3.58 -28.16 21.90
N HIS A 385 4.12 -28.39 23.09
CA HIS A 385 3.50 -29.24 24.11
C HIS A 385 3.07 -28.35 25.27
N ASN A 386 1.76 -28.27 25.49
CA ASN A 386 1.10 -27.43 26.47
C ASN A 386 0.69 -28.28 27.68
N ILE A 387 0.92 -27.77 28.88
CA ILE A 387 0.43 -28.33 30.14
C ILE A 387 -0.33 -27.21 30.85
N ARG A 388 -1.55 -27.50 31.33
CA ARG A 388 -2.33 -26.61 32.18
C ARG A 388 -2.74 -27.39 33.43
N SER A 389 -2.39 -26.88 34.59
CA SER A 389 -2.66 -27.47 35.90
C SER A 389 -3.50 -26.52 36.73
N ASN A 390 -4.42 -27.07 37.52
CA ASN A 390 -5.04 -26.41 38.65
C ASN A 390 -5.02 -27.38 39.85
N GLN A 391 -5.61 -26.98 40.97
CA GLN A 391 -5.59 -27.75 42.21
C GLN A 391 -6.28 -29.14 42.12
N GLU A 392 -7.06 -29.41 41.06
CA GLU A 392 -7.81 -30.68 40.90
C GLU A 392 -7.41 -31.50 39.66
N ASN A 393 -6.91 -30.87 38.59
CA ASN A 393 -6.56 -31.57 37.34
C ASN A 393 -5.36 -30.97 36.59
N THR A 394 -4.76 -31.80 35.74
CA THR A 394 -3.77 -31.39 34.73
C THR A 394 -4.26 -31.82 33.35
N GLN A 395 -4.40 -30.86 32.44
CA GLN A 395 -4.66 -31.08 31.02
C GLN A 395 -3.35 -30.93 30.24
N THR A 396 -3.16 -31.77 29.23
CA THR A 396 -1.99 -31.74 28.35
C THR A 396 -2.44 -31.80 26.90
N SER A 397 -1.84 -31.00 26.02
CA SER A 397 -2.11 -31.10 24.58
C SER A 397 -0.87 -30.85 23.73
N ILE A 398 -0.82 -31.47 22.56
CA ILE A 398 0.21 -31.22 21.55
C ILE A 398 -0.43 -30.42 20.43
N SER A 399 0.15 -29.27 20.09
CA SER A 399 -0.21 -28.55 18.87
C SER A 399 0.87 -28.67 17.81
N ARG A 400 0.48 -28.66 16.54
CA ARG A 400 1.36 -28.75 15.37
C ARG A 400 1.03 -27.64 14.39
N PHE A 401 2.04 -27.13 13.68
CA PHE A 401 1.88 -26.11 12.65
C PHE A 401 2.43 -26.59 11.32
N SER A 402 1.88 -26.09 10.22
CA SER A 402 2.43 -26.24 8.87
C SER A 402 2.50 -24.89 8.17
N TYR A 403 3.39 -24.79 7.19
CA TYR A 403 3.76 -23.55 6.53
C TYR A 403 3.66 -23.68 5.01
N ASP A 404 3.37 -22.58 4.32
CA ASP A 404 3.39 -22.51 2.86
C ASP A 404 4.81 -22.27 2.30
N SER A 405 4.93 -22.19 0.98
CA SER A 405 6.22 -21.94 0.29
C SER A 405 6.85 -20.59 0.61
N ASN A 406 6.06 -19.63 1.14
CA ASN A 406 6.51 -18.31 1.57
C ASN A 406 6.77 -18.27 3.08
N ASN A 407 6.86 -19.45 3.72
CA ASN A 407 7.16 -19.62 5.13
C ASN A 407 6.09 -19.02 6.08
N ARG A 408 4.82 -18.95 5.62
CA ARG A 408 3.67 -18.42 6.39
C ARG A 408 2.84 -19.59 6.96
N PRO A 409 2.34 -19.53 8.21
CA PRO A 409 1.52 -20.62 8.76
C PRO A 409 0.27 -20.83 7.90
N ASN A 410 0.09 -22.02 7.33
CA ASN A 410 -1.10 -22.36 6.52
C ASN A 410 -2.05 -23.33 7.23
N ARG A 411 -1.60 -23.96 8.33
CA ARG A 411 -2.40 -24.88 9.12
C ARG A 411 -1.93 -24.95 10.57
N TYR A 412 -2.87 -25.10 11.48
CA TYR A 412 -2.64 -25.40 12.90
C TYR A 412 -3.54 -26.58 13.31
N GLU A 413 -3.02 -27.45 14.17
CA GLU A 413 -3.73 -28.60 14.73
C GLU A 413 -3.51 -28.64 16.24
N ARG A 414 -4.51 -29.04 17.02
CA ARG A 414 -4.39 -29.36 18.45
C ARG A 414 -4.96 -30.75 18.72
N ASP A 415 -4.16 -31.54 19.44
CA ASP A 415 -4.36 -32.94 19.81
C ASP A 415 -4.38 -32.95 21.35
N ASP A 416 -5.59 -32.90 21.91
CA ASP A 416 -5.88 -32.70 23.34
C ASP A 416 -5.88 -34.01 24.13
N ASN A 417 -5.98 -35.15 23.46
CA ASN A 417 -5.92 -36.48 24.08
C ASN A 417 -4.57 -37.23 23.86
N GLN A 418 -3.71 -36.71 22.97
CA GLN A 418 -2.41 -37.28 22.56
C GLN A 418 -2.48 -38.64 21.83
N ASP A 419 -3.60 -39.00 21.20
CA ASP A 419 -3.76 -40.22 20.40
C ASP A 419 -3.19 -40.10 18.97
N GLY A 420 -2.87 -38.87 18.53
CA GLY A 420 -2.36 -38.55 17.20
C GLY A 420 -3.40 -38.03 16.22
N THR A 421 -4.67 -37.96 16.63
CA THR A 421 -5.77 -37.32 15.92
C THR A 421 -6.06 -35.96 16.54
N PRO A 422 -6.09 -34.85 15.78
CA PRO A 422 -6.45 -33.55 16.34
C PRO A 422 -7.96 -33.39 16.50
N GLU A 423 -8.41 -32.93 17.67
CA GLU A 423 -9.78 -32.47 17.93
C GLU A 423 -10.04 -31.04 17.48
N TYR A 424 -9.02 -30.32 17.00
CA TYR A 424 -9.17 -28.93 16.57
C TYR A 424 -8.18 -28.61 15.44
N ILE A 425 -8.68 -28.05 14.34
CA ILE A 425 -7.88 -27.72 13.15
C ILE A 425 -8.22 -26.31 12.69
N GLU A 426 -7.19 -25.50 12.40
CA GLU A 426 -7.34 -24.24 11.66
C GLU A 426 -6.61 -24.30 10.33
N SER A 427 -7.14 -23.64 9.30
CA SER A 427 -6.49 -23.50 7.99
C SER A 427 -6.52 -22.06 7.51
N TYR A 428 -5.47 -21.63 6.82
CA TYR A 428 -5.29 -20.24 6.37
C TYR A 428 -4.80 -20.20 4.92
N GLN A 429 -5.31 -19.24 4.13
CA GLN A 429 -4.75 -18.86 2.83
C GLN A 429 -4.39 -17.38 2.81
N TYR A 430 -3.47 -16.99 1.92
CA TYR A 430 -2.92 -15.63 1.84
C TYR A 430 -2.68 -15.19 0.40
N ASN A 431 -2.88 -13.91 0.12
CA ASN A 431 -2.51 -13.29 -1.15
C ASN A 431 -1.00 -12.96 -1.22
N ASN A 432 -0.59 -12.32 -2.32
CA ASN A 432 0.79 -11.90 -2.56
C ASN A 432 1.24 -10.71 -1.69
N LEU A 433 0.30 -9.98 -1.06
CA LEU A 433 0.57 -8.91 -0.09
C LEU A 433 0.70 -9.44 1.36
N ASN A 434 0.79 -10.77 1.53
CA ASN A 434 0.81 -11.47 2.82
C ASN A 434 -0.43 -11.22 3.71
N LYS A 435 -1.54 -10.76 3.12
CA LYS A 435 -2.83 -10.62 3.81
C LYS A 435 -3.58 -11.95 3.73
N ARG A 436 -4.19 -12.38 4.84
CA ARG A 436 -4.96 -13.63 4.91
C ARG A 436 -6.26 -13.48 4.12
N THR A 437 -6.47 -14.29 3.08
CA THR A 437 -7.67 -14.27 2.23
C THR A 437 -8.71 -15.31 2.64
N GLU A 438 -8.32 -16.36 3.34
CA GLU A 438 -9.23 -17.38 3.86
C GLU A 438 -8.81 -17.81 5.28
N TYR A 439 -9.80 -18.06 6.13
CA TYR A 439 -9.64 -18.64 7.46
C TYR A 439 -10.73 -19.69 7.69
N LYS A 440 -10.36 -20.89 8.16
CA LYS A 440 -11.30 -21.96 8.49
C LYS A 440 -10.99 -22.58 9.84
N LYS A 441 -12.02 -23.06 10.54
CA LYS A 441 -11.91 -23.87 11.76
C LYS A 441 -12.77 -25.12 11.69
N ASP A 442 -12.23 -26.17 12.26
CA ASP A 442 -12.86 -27.44 12.61
C ASP A 442 -12.67 -27.55 14.14
N LEU A 443 -13.78 -27.60 14.87
CA LEU A 443 -13.85 -27.43 16.32
C LEU A 443 -13.96 -28.75 17.08
N ASP A 444 -14.28 -29.85 16.40
CA ASP A 444 -14.46 -31.18 17.01
C ASP A 444 -13.62 -32.32 16.38
N GLY A 445 -12.90 -32.04 15.30
CA GLY A 445 -11.99 -32.94 14.60
C GLY A 445 -12.63 -33.83 13.55
N ASP A 446 -13.91 -33.63 13.19
CA ASP A 446 -14.62 -34.47 12.21
C ASP A 446 -14.18 -34.25 10.75
N ARG A 447 -13.39 -33.19 10.49
CA ARG A 447 -12.85 -32.74 9.19
C ARG A 447 -13.87 -32.03 8.28
N VAL A 448 -14.98 -31.58 8.84
CA VAL A 448 -15.85 -30.54 8.29
C VAL A 448 -15.41 -29.19 8.89
N TRP A 449 -15.71 -28.08 8.22
CA TRP A 449 -15.38 -26.75 8.74
C TRP A 449 -16.63 -26.15 9.40
N ASP A 450 -16.63 -26.02 10.73
CA ASP A 450 -17.68 -25.31 11.50
C ASP A 450 -17.63 -23.79 11.33
N PHE A 451 -16.55 -23.28 10.74
CA PHE A 451 -16.34 -21.85 10.52
C PHE A 451 -15.56 -21.61 9.23
N VAL A 452 -16.03 -20.69 8.40
CA VAL A 452 -15.33 -20.24 7.20
C VAL A 452 -15.44 -18.73 7.07
N ALA A 453 -14.30 -18.04 6.99
CA ALA A 453 -14.24 -16.62 6.66
C ALA A 453 -13.34 -16.37 5.43
N GLN A 454 -13.74 -15.43 4.59
CA GLN A 454 -13.03 -14.97 3.40
C GLN A 454 -12.85 -13.45 3.45
N TYR A 455 -11.74 -12.96 2.89
CA TYR A 455 -11.33 -11.56 2.98
C TYR A 455 -10.71 -11.05 1.68
N ASP A 456 -11.20 -9.92 1.18
CA ASP A 456 -10.61 -9.19 0.05
C ASP A 456 -9.94 -7.89 0.53
N TYR A 457 -8.97 -7.43 -0.25
CA TYR A 457 -8.09 -6.30 0.07
C TYR A 457 -7.85 -5.42 -1.15
N ASP A 458 -7.63 -4.12 -0.93
CA ASP A 458 -7.13 -3.20 -1.95
C ASP A 458 -5.60 -3.35 -2.18
N ILE A 459 -5.05 -2.52 -3.08
CA ILE A 459 -3.61 -2.52 -3.41
C ILE A 459 -2.72 -2.06 -2.24
N ASN A 460 -3.27 -1.22 -1.35
CA ASN A 460 -2.61 -0.73 -0.14
C ASN A 460 -2.65 -1.78 1.00
N GLY A 461 -3.46 -2.83 0.85
CA GLY A 461 -3.64 -3.90 1.81
C GLY A 461 -4.63 -3.56 2.92
N ASN A 462 -5.51 -2.57 2.72
CA ASN A 462 -6.72 -2.36 3.51
C ASN A 462 -7.76 -3.43 3.15
N ARG A 463 -8.56 -3.90 4.11
CA ARG A 463 -9.57 -4.93 3.86
C ARG A 463 -10.82 -4.28 3.28
N THR A 464 -11.22 -4.65 2.07
CA THR A 464 -12.44 -4.13 1.41
C THR A 464 -13.66 -5.02 1.66
N GLN A 465 -13.46 -6.30 1.97
CA GLN A 465 -14.54 -7.24 2.27
C GLN A 465 -14.16 -8.24 3.38
N MET A 466 -15.15 -8.63 4.17
CA MET A 466 -15.17 -9.88 4.94
C MET A 466 -16.51 -10.59 4.71
N LEU A 467 -16.45 -11.88 4.42
CA LEU A 467 -17.61 -12.78 4.45
C LEU A 467 -17.34 -13.87 5.48
N GLU A 468 -18.29 -14.13 6.38
CA GLU A 468 -18.16 -15.11 7.46
C GLU A 468 -19.41 -16.00 7.53
N ASP A 469 -19.16 -17.30 7.44
CA ASP A 469 -20.05 -18.42 7.78
C ASP A 469 -19.62 -18.91 9.16
N SER A 470 -20.50 -18.71 10.17
CA SER A 470 -20.20 -18.92 11.59
C SER A 470 -20.54 -20.32 12.09
N ASP A 471 -21.26 -21.13 11.31
CA ASP A 471 -21.70 -22.48 11.69
C ASP A 471 -21.34 -23.58 10.66
N GLY A 472 -20.67 -23.23 9.56
CA GLY A 472 -20.18 -24.15 8.54
C GLY A 472 -21.24 -24.60 7.53
N ASN A 473 -22.45 -24.02 7.55
CA ASN A 473 -23.57 -24.49 6.74
C ASN A 473 -23.47 -24.12 5.24
N GLY A 474 -22.50 -23.28 4.85
CA GLY A 474 -22.29 -22.79 3.49
C GLY A 474 -23.04 -21.50 3.14
N ILE A 475 -23.63 -20.83 4.13
CA ILE A 475 -24.33 -19.55 4.00
C ILE A 475 -23.59 -18.49 4.82
N VAL A 476 -23.42 -17.30 4.25
CA VAL A 476 -22.79 -16.17 4.96
C VAL A 476 -23.74 -15.62 6.01
N ASP A 477 -23.33 -15.70 7.28
CA ASP A 477 -24.01 -15.12 8.44
C ASP A 477 -23.68 -13.64 8.61
N LYS A 478 -22.41 -13.25 8.38
CA LYS A 478 -21.94 -11.87 8.49
C LYS A 478 -21.20 -11.46 7.23
N ALA A 479 -21.54 -10.29 6.71
CA ALA A 479 -20.86 -9.66 5.61
C ALA A 479 -20.49 -8.23 5.99
N TRP A 480 -19.21 -7.89 5.90
CA TRP A 480 -18.70 -6.55 6.13
C TRP A 480 -17.99 -6.04 4.87
N PHE A 481 -18.19 -4.77 4.56
CA PHE A 481 -17.63 -4.09 3.39
C PHE A 481 -17.07 -2.73 3.80
N ALA A 482 -16.03 -2.26 3.12
CA ALA A 482 -15.51 -0.91 3.28
C ALA A 482 -15.05 -0.30 1.96
N ASP A 483 -15.50 0.93 1.71
CA ASP A 483 -15.04 1.81 0.65
C ASP A 483 -14.00 2.78 1.23
N TYR A 484 -12.82 2.84 0.62
CA TYR A 484 -11.69 3.67 1.05
C TYR A 484 -11.53 4.88 0.12
N GLN A 485 -11.26 6.06 0.70
CA GLN A 485 -10.90 7.27 -0.03
C GLN A 485 -9.47 7.66 0.31
N ALA A 486 -8.61 7.81 -0.68
CA ALA A 486 -7.22 8.23 -0.47
C ALA A 486 -7.14 9.65 0.10
N ALA A 487 -6.07 9.93 0.85
CA ALA A 487 -5.69 11.28 1.21
C ALA A 487 -4.94 11.95 0.05
N SER A 488 -5.12 13.27 -0.09
CA SER A 488 -4.45 14.08 -1.10
C SER A 488 -3.26 14.81 -0.49
N PHE A 489 -2.11 14.76 -1.14
CA PHE A 489 -0.90 15.48 -0.74
C PHE A 489 -0.14 15.94 -1.99
N ASP A 490 0.31 17.19 -1.99
CA ASP A 490 1.04 17.78 -3.12
C ASP A 490 2.43 17.15 -3.30
N ASN A 491 3.01 16.59 -2.23
CA ASN A 491 4.33 15.94 -2.18
C ASN A 491 4.24 14.41 -2.31
N ALA A 492 3.46 13.89 -3.27
CA ALA A 492 3.42 12.45 -3.56
C ALA A 492 4.78 11.92 -4.07
N TRP A 493 5.46 12.68 -4.94
CA TRP A 493 6.76 12.27 -5.49
C TRP A 493 7.87 12.22 -4.45
N ASP A 494 7.94 13.15 -3.50
CA ASP A 494 8.90 13.09 -2.38
C ASP A 494 8.80 11.75 -1.63
N ARG A 495 7.58 11.31 -1.30
CA ARG A 495 7.33 10.02 -0.62
C ARG A 495 7.61 8.79 -1.47
N ILE A 496 7.45 8.89 -2.79
CA ILE A 496 7.85 7.82 -3.71
C ILE A 496 9.38 7.72 -3.73
N ILE A 497 10.08 8.85 -3.87
CA ILE A 497 11.54 8.93 -3.95
C ILE A 497 12.21 8.46 -2.66
N GLU A 498 11.66 8.79 -1.47
CA GLU A 498 12.13 8.30 -0.17
C GLU A 498 12.10 6.76 -0.04
N GLN A 499 11.32 6.06 -0.86
CA GLN A 499 11.13 4.61 -0.81
C GLN A 499 11.86 3.84 -1.92
N LEU A 500 12.52 4.51 -2.88
CA LEU A 500 13.24 3.88 -4.00
C LEU A 500 14.75 3.71 -3.73
#